data_AF-A0A7G1IK94-F1
#
_entry.id   AF-A0A7G1IK94-F1
#
_cell.length_a   1.000
_cell.length_b   1.000
_cell.length_c   1.000
_cell.angle_alpha   90.00
_cell.angle_beta   90.00
_cell.angle_gamma   90.00
#
_symmetry.space_group_name_H-M   'P 1'
#
loop_
_entity.id
_entity.type
_entity.pdbx_description
1 polymer ?
#
loop_
_entity_poly.entity_id
_entity_poly.type
_entity_poly.pdbx_seq_one_letter_code
_entity_poly.pdbx_strand_id
1 'polypeptide(L)'
;MGASTTATLLGQRLFPALLDRYLARNGYASQQTDQPNTQDANLWQPVDGEDGKDFGAHGDFDSRSHAVSAQWWLRENAKPLAVAAGAVLAGVAGVAARH
;
A
#
# COMPACT_ATOMS: atom_id res chain seq x y z
N MET A 1 8.12 32.43 9.44
CA MET A 1 8.56 31.03 9.65
C MET A 1 7.76 30.47 10.81
N GLY A 2 6.82 29.56 10.59
CA GLY A 2 5.97 29.04 11.68
C GLY A 2 4.68 28.38 11.19
N ALA A 3 4.00 29.01 10.23
CA ALA A 3 2.83 28.43 9.58
C ALA A 3 3.12 27.08 8.90
N SER A 4 4.31 26.93 8.28
CA SER A 4 4.77 25.67 7.69
C SER A 4 5.02 24.58 8.73
N THR A 5 5.59 24.92 9.90
CA THR A 5 5.82 23.97 10.99
C THR A 5 4.51 23.51 11.62
N THR A 6 3.58 24.43 11.87
CA THR A 6 2.25 24.11 12.40
C THR A 6 1.46 23.24 11.42
N ALA A 7 1.50 23.54 10.11
CA ALA A 7 0.85 22.73 9.08
C ALA A 7 1.43 21.31 9.03
N THR A 8 2.76 21.16 9.09
CA THR A 8 3.42 19.84 9.12
C THR A 8 3.09 19.05 10.38
N LEU A 9 3.00 19.71 11.54
CA LEU A 9 2.62 19.07 12.80
C LEU A 9 1.16 18.58 12.78
N LEU A 10 0.26 19.40 12.23
CA LEU A 10 -1.15 19.05 12.09
C LEU A 10 -1.32 17.89 11.09
N GLY A 11 -0.60 17.92 9.98
CA GLY A 11 -0.55 16.83 9.00
C GLY A 11 -0.12 15.51 9.64
N GLN A 12 1.02 15.50 10.34
CA GLN A 12 1.53 14.30 11.03
C GLN A 12 0.53 13.71 12.03
N ARG A 13 -0.34 14.53 12.63
CA ARG A 13 -1.31 14.06 13.64
C ARG A 13 -2.62 13.57 13.02
N LEU A 14 -3.06 14.16 11.91
CA LEU A 14 -4.33 13.80 11.26
C LEU A 14 -4.19 12.59 10.33
N PHE A 15 -3.06 12.45 9.63
CA PHE A 15 -2.85 11.37 8.67
C PHE A 15 -2.98 9.96 9.27
N PRO A 16 -2.36 9.63 10.42
CA PRO A 16 -2.48 8.30 11.02
C PRO A 16 -3.91 7.95 11.38
N ALA A 17 -4.65 8.88 12.00
CA ALA A 17 -6.04 8.63 12.40
C ALA A 17 -6.99 8.39 11.21
N LEU A 18 -6.74 9.07 10.07
CA LEU A 18 -7.49 8.82 8.84
C LEU A 18 -7.16 7.45 8.24
N LEU A 19 -5.88 7.08 8.25
CA LEU A 19 -5.42 5.76 7.80
C LEU A 19 -6.00 4.65 8.68
N ASP A 20 -5.96 4.79 10.00
CA ASP A 20 -6.49 3.81 10.95
C ASP A 20 -7.99 3.62 10.77
N ARG A 21 -8.75 4.71 10.55
CA ARG A 21 -10.20 4.62 10.31
C ARG A 21 -10.51 3.94 8.98
N TYR A 22 -9.70 4.15 7.95
CA TYR A 22 -9.82 3.45 6.68
C TYR A 22 -9.49 1.96 6.82
N LEU A 23 -8.39 1.62 7.50
CA LEU A 23 -7.97 0.25 7.74
C LEU A 23 -8.98 -0.51 8.61
N ALA A 24 -9.51 0.12 9.65
CA ALA A 24 -10.54 -0.47 10.51
C ALA A 24 -11.83 -0.76 9.73
N ARG A 25 -12.21 0.10 8.78
CA ARG A 25 -13.44 -0.07 7.98
C ARG A 25 -13.27 -1.12 6.90
N ASN A 26 -12.13 -1.13 6.21
CA ASN A 26 -11.96 -1.90 4.99
C ASN A 26 -11.07 -3.13 5.17
N GLY A 27 -10.02 -3.05 5.98
CA GLY A 27 -8.97 -4.08 6.06
C GLY A 27 -9.42 -5.40 6.69
N TYR A 28 -10.31 -5.35 7.69
CA TYR A 28 -10.82 -6.56 8.34
C TYR A 28 -11.96 -7.20 7.54
N ALA A 29 -12.86 -6.39 6.99
CA ALA A 29 -13.97 -6.87 6.17
C ALA A 29 -13.48 -7.43 4.82
N SER A 30 -12.43 -6.85 4.21
CA SER A 30 -11.90 -7.33 2.92
C SER A 30 -11.20 -8.69 3.00
N GLN A 31 -10.78 -9.11 4.20
CA GLN A 31 -10.13 -10.40 4.43
C GLN A 31 -11.11 -11.50 4.83
N GLN A 32 -12.38 -11.15 5.06
CA GLN A 32 -13.42 -12.13 5.39
C GLN A 32 -14.16 -12.61 4.14
N THR A 33 -14.67 -13.83 4.24
CA THR A 33 -15.56 -14.45 3.28
C THR A 33 -16.62 -15.22 4.05
N ASP A 34 -17.85 -15.18 3.56
CA ASP A 34 -18.95 -16.00 4.10
C ASP A 34 -18.89 -17.44 3.55
N GLN A 35 -17.93 -17.74 2.67
CA GLN A 35 -17.73 -19.08 2.14
C GLN A 35 -17.16 -20.00 3.22
N PRO A 36 -17.75 -21.19 3.41
CA PRO A 36 -17.24 -22.16 4.37
C PRO A 36 -15.86 -22.66 3.95
N ASN A 37 -14.92 -22.70 4.89
CA ASN A 37 -13.61 -23.31 4.64
C ASN A 37 -13.74 -24.84 4.70
N THR A 38 -13.70 -25.49 3.53
CA THR A 38 -13.77 -26.96 3.40
C THR A 38 -12.40 -27.61 3.24
N GLN A 39 -11.31 -26.83 3.28
CA GLN A 39 -9.96 -27.33 3.06
C GLN A 39 -9.36 -27.85 4.37
N ASP A 40 -8.63 -28.96 4.28
CA ASP A 40 -7.91 -29.51 5.42
C ASP A 40 -6.81 -28.53 5.87
N ALA A 41 -6.88 -28.12 7.14
CA ALA A 41 -5.83 -27.33 7.77
C ALA A 41 -4.72 -28.27 8.30
N ASN A 42 -3.46 -27.81 8.24
CA ASN A 42 -2.27 -28.51 8.75
C ASN A 42 -1.90 -29.80 7.99
N LEU A 43 -1.63 -29.67 6.69
CA LEU A 43 -1.08 -30.75 5.89
C LEU A 43 0.41 -30.99 6.21
N TRP A 44 0.84 -32.25 6.19
CA TRP A 44 2.25 -32.63 6.35
C TRP A 44 3.09 -32.39 5.09
N GLN A 45 2.44 -32.40 3.91
CA GLN A 45 3.04 -32.06 2.63
C GLN A 45 2.22 -30.96 1.94
N PRO A 46 2.86 -30.11 1.12
CA PRO A 46 2.13 -29.12 0.31
C PRO A 46 1.15 -29.80 -0.65
N VAL A 47 0.03 -29.13 -0.93
CA VAL A 47 -0.99 -29.63 -1.89
C VAL A 47 -0.40 -29.70 -3.31
N ASP A 48 0.51 -28.79 -3.64
CA ASP A 48 1.26 -28.67 -4.90
C ASP A 48 2.35 -29.74 -5.05
N GLY A 49 2.12 -30.97 -4.58
CA GLY A 49 3.10 -32.07 -4.64
C GLY A 49 3.66 -32.32 -6.06
N GLU A 50 4.61 -33.25 -6.22
CA GLU A 50 5.34 -33.45 -7.49
C GLU A 50 4.43 -33.73 -8.71
N ASP A 51 3.28 -34.38 -8.50
CA ASP A 51 2.24 -34.63 -9.51
C ASP A 51 0.96 -33.77 -9.27
N GLY A 52 1.04 -32.81 -8.35
CA GLY A 52 -0.06 -31.95 -7.93
C GLY A 52 -0.31 -30.79 -8.89
N LYS A 53 -1.46 -30.13 -8.72
CA LYS A 53 -1.77 -28.88 -9.41
C LYS A 53 -1.01 -27.74 -8.72
N ASP A 54 -0.37 -26.86 -9.49
CA ASP A 54 0.16 -25.57 -9.00
C ASP A 54 -1.02 -24.65 -8.67
N PHE A 55 -1.15 -24.26 -7.40
CA PHE A 55 -2.20 -23.35 -6.96
C PHE A 55 -1.83 -21.88 -7.16
N GLY A 56 -0.56 -21.57 -7.42
CA GLY A 56 -0.09 -20.24 -7.78
C GLY A 56 -0.51 -19.14 -6.79
N ALA A 57 -0.49 -17.88 -7.25
CA ALA A 57 -0.93 -16.73 -6.45
C ALA A 57 -2.45 -16.48 -6.50
N HIS A 58 -3.21 -17.44 -7.04
CA HIS A 58 -4.61 -17.31 -7.40
C HIS A 58 -5.49 -18.06 -6.40
N GLY A 59 -6.53 -17.42 -5.86
CA GLY A 59 -7.40 -18.03 -4.86
C GLY A 59 -8.77 -17.40 -4.75
N ASP A 60 -9.51 -17.70 -3.69
CA ASP A 60 -10.92 -17.32 -3.50
C ASP A 60 -11.17 -15.79 -3.55
N PHE A 61 -10.12 -14.99 -3.35
CA PHE A 61 -10.18 -13.54 -3.40
C PHE A 61 -9.83 -12.94 -4.77
N ASP A 62 -9.47 -13.74 -5.77
CA ASP A 62 -9.04 -13.26 -7.10
C ASP A 62 -10.05 -12.33 -7.76
N SER A 63 -11.34 -12.66 -7.64
CA SER A 63 -12.42 -11.86 -8.22
C SER A 63 -12.53 -10.44 -7.61
N ARG A 64 -11.95 -10.24 -6.43
CA ARG A 64 -11.96 -8.96 -5.70
C ARG A 64 -10.56 -8.36 -5.56
N SER A 65 -9.52 -9.04 -6.04
CA SER A 65 -8.15 -8.54 -5.99
C SER A 65 -7.89 -7.54 -7.12
N HIS A 66 -6.93 -6.65 -6.92
CA HIS A 66 -6.54 -5.66 -7.92
C HIS A 66 -5.23 -6.08 -8.57
N ALA A 67 -5.21 -6.13 -9.91
CA ALA A 67 -4.01 -6.46 -10.68
C ALA A 67 -2.87 -5.43 -10.52
N VAL A 68 -3.21 -4.21 -10.10
CA VAL A 68 -2.25 -3.11 -9.90
C VAL A 68 -2.41 -2.50 -8.52
N SER A 69 -1.29 -2.15 -7.89
CA SER A 69 -1.25 -1.45 -6.61
C SER A 69 -0.48 -0.15 -6.75
N ALA A 70 -1.19 0.97 -6.60
CA ALA A 70 -0.57 2.30 -6.62
C ALA A 70 0.48 2.43 -5.51
N GLN A 71 0.24 1.83 -4.33
CA GLN A 71 1.21 1.80 -3.25
C GLN A 71 2.48 1.03 -3.65
N TRP A 72 2.32 -0.13 -4.29
CA TRP A 72 3.46 -0.91 -4.77
C TRP A 72 4.26 -0.12 -5.83
N TRP A 73 3.57 0.46 -6.81
CA TRP A 73 4.20 1.29 -7.85
C TRP A 73 4.95 2.48 -7.25
N LEU A 74 4.35 3.19 -6.29
CA LEU A 74 4.99 4.31 -5.60
C LEU A 74 6.23 3.88 -4.83
N ARG A 75 6.20 2.72 -4.16
CA ARG A 75 7.35 2.18 -3.43
C ARG A 75 8.48 1.81 -4.37
N GLU A 76 8.17 1.12 -5.46
CA GLU A 76 9.15 0.74 -6.48
C GLU A 76 9.80 1.97 -7.11
N ASN A 77 9.02 3.03 -7.33
CA ASN A 77 9.48 4.28 -7.93
C ASN A 77 9.89 5.33 -6.88
N ALA A 78 10.05 4.98 -5.61
CA ALA A 78 10.29 5.96 -4.54
C ALA A 78 11.57 6.78 -4.75
N LYS A 79 12.66 6.15 -5.20
CA LYS A 79 13.94 6.82 -5.47
C LYS A 79 13.84 7.82 -6.63
N PRO A 80 13.40 7.42 -7.86
CA PRO A 80 13.27 8.39 -8.95
C PRO A 80 12.27 9.50 -8.63
N LEU A 81 11.17 9.19 -7.92
CA LEU A 81 10.22 10.21 -7.46
C LEU A 81 10.85 11.20 -6.48
N ALA A 82 11.66 10.72 -5.53
CA ALA A 82 12.37 11.59 -4.58
C ALA A 82 13.37 12.52 -5.29
N VAL A 83 14.10 12.01 -6.29
CA VAL A 83 15.01 12.82 -7.11
C VAL A 83 14.24 13.87 -7.91
N ALA A 84 13.15 13.49 -8.57
CA ALA A 84 12.31 14.41 -9.33
C ALA A 84 11.71 15.50 -8.43
N ALA A 85 11.20 15.12 -7.25
CA ALA A 85 10.68 16.05 -6.25
C ALA A 85 11.78 17.02 -5.77
N GLY A 86 12.99 16.51 -5.50
CA GLY A 86 14.15 17.33 -5.12
C GLY A 86 14.52 18.35 -6.20
N ALA A 87 14.52 17.94 -7.47
CA ALA A 87 14.81 18.82 -8.60
C ALA A 87 13.78 19.95 -8.74
N VAL A 88 12.48 19.65 -8.59
CA VAL A 88 11.41 20.65 -8.60
C VAL A 88 11.58 21.64 -7.45
N LEU A 89 11.83 21.16 -6.23
CA LEU A 89 12.03 22.02 -5.06
C LEU A 89 13.25 22.94 -5.23
N ALA A 90 14.37 22.41 -5.74
CA ALA A 90 15.55 23.20 -6.04
C ALA A 90 15.28 24.26 -7.13
N GLY A 91 14.53 23.89 -8.18
CA GLY A 91 14.13 24.81 -9.23
C GLY A 91 13.26 25.96 -8.72
N VAL A 92 12.24 25.66 -7.91
CA VAL A 92 11.36 26.66 -7.28
C VAL A 92 12.15 27.57 -6.34
N ALA A 93 13.00 27.01 -5.48
CA ALA A 93 13.87 27.80 -4.61
C ALA A 93 14.80 28.72 -5.42
N GLY A 94 15.35 28.20 -6.53
CA GLY A 94 16.14 28.99 -7.46
C GLY A 94 15.35 30.11 -8.15
N VAL A 95 14.05 29.93 -8.45
CA VAL A 95 13.14 31.01 -8.94
C VAL A 95 12.84 32.04 -7.85
N ALA A 96 12.59 31.60 -6.63
CA ALA A 96 12.29 32.48 -5.52
C ALA A 96 13.51 33.32 -5.07
N ALA A 97 14.72 32.77 -5.18
CA ALA A 97 15.97 33.45 -4.81
C ALA A 97 16.47 34.48 -5.84
N ARG A 98 15.91 34.47 -7.06
CA ARG A 98 16.23 35.43 -8.14
C ARG A 98 15.24 36.61 -8.22
N HIS A 99 14.27 36.67 -7.30
CA HIS A 99 13.36 37.77 -7.05
C HIS A 99 13.68 38.43 -5.71
#